data_AF-A0AB35X3N9-F1
#
_entry.id   AF-A0AB35X3N9-F1
#
_cell.length_a   1.000
_cell.length_b   1.000
_cell.length_c   1.000
_cell.angle_alpha   90.00
_cell.angle_beta   90.00
_cell.angle_gamma   90.00
#
_symmetry.space_group_name_H-M   'P 1'
#
loop_
_entity.id
_entity.type
_entity.pdbx_description
1 polymer ?
#
loop_
_entity_poly.entity_id
_entity_poly.type
_entity_poly.pdbx_seq_one_letter_code
_entity_poly.pdbx_strand_id
1 'polypeptide(L)'
;MKTIFYTWVRLDIGTIDIPIFQHTFTAWCGLPVEHGISYPSENNASALKTSDELDQYDRSVNSKLSLAEECASCKMKFVCHGGCPKDRIILSRRGIPELNYFCESYLAFFTYVEPYMLMMKALWEQNYAPSDIRQYLA
;
A
#
# COMPACT_ATOMS: atom_id res chain seq x y z
N MET A 1 -4.76 11.21 10.00
CA MET A 1 -4.77 10.33 8.80
C MET A 1 -6.07 9.55 8.64
N LYS A 2 -6.65 8.94 9.68
CA LYS A 2 -7.93 8.19 9.59
C LYS A 2 -9.08 8.99 8.94
N THR A 3 -9.33 10.20 9.43
CA THR A 3 -10.35 11.11 8.89
C THR A 3 -10.09 11.50 7.45
N ILE A 4 -8.83 11.72 7.08
CA ILE A 4 -8.44 12.10 5.71
C ILE A 4 -8.76 10.94 4.76
N PHE A 5 -8.35 9.72 5.11
CA PHE A 5 -8.67 8.54 4.32
C PHE A 5 -10.19 8.33 4.21
N TYR A 6 -10.91 8.38 5.34
CA TYR A 6 -12.37 8.21 5.32
C TYR A 6 -13.08 9.26 4.45
N THR A 7 -12.66 10.52 4.54
CA THR A 7 -13.20 11.61 3.72
C THR A 7 -12.90 11.39 2.25
N TRP A 8 -11.66 11.02 1.91
CA TRP A 8 -11.26 10.70 0.54
C TRP A 8 -12.09 9.53 -0.02
N VAL A 9 -12.25 8.44 0.73
CA VAL A 9 -13.09 7.30 0.29
C VAL A 9 -14.54 7.74 0.06
N ARG A 10 -15.07 8.66 0.86
CA ARG A 10 -16.47 9.10 0.76
C ARG A 10 -16.70 10.08 -0.40
N LEU A 11 -15.81 11.05 -0.57
CA LEU A 11 -16.05 12.21 -1.41
C LEU A 11 -15.22 12.18 -2.69
N ASP A 12 -14.00 11.68 -2.63
CA ASP A 12 -12.98 11.97 -3.64
C ASP A 12 -12.52 10.74 -4.43
N ILE A 13 -12.76 9.52 -3.94
CA ILE A 13 -12.28 8.29 -4.57
C ILE A 13 -12.79 8.17 -6.03
N GLY A 14 -11.85 7.91 -6.95
CA GLY A 14 -12.10 7.89 -8.38
C GLY A 14 -12.13 9.27 -9.06
N THR A 15 -11.93 10.36 -8.31
CA THR A 15 -11.85 11.73 -8.84
C THR A 15 -10.57 12.45 -8.45
N ILE A 16 -10.08 12.23 -7.23
CA ILE A 16 -8.79 12.75 -6.75
C ILE A 16 -7.86 11.58 -6.46
N ASP A 17 -6.71 11.61 -7.11
CA ASP A 17 -5.67 10.62 -6.94
C ASP A 17 -4.74 10.98 -5.78
N ILE A 18 -4.67 10.09 -4.79
CA ILE A 18 -3.75 10.19 -3.66
C ILE A 18 -2.76 9.01 -3.74
N PRO A 19 -1.48 9.25 -4.09
CA PRO A 19 -0.50 8.20 -4.34
C PRO A 19 -0.37 7.16 -3.24
N ILE A 20 -0.37 7.58 -1.97
CA ILE A 20 -0.27 6.64 -0.86
C ILE A 20 -1.48 5.70 -0.79
N PHE A 21 -2.69 6.16 -1.12
CA PHE A 21 -3.90 5.31 -1.09
C PHE A 21 -3.94 4.36 -2.29
N GLN A 22 -3.48 4.82 -3.45
CA GLN A 22 -3.30 3.98 -4.65
C GLN A 22 -2.31 2.85 -4.41
N HIS A 23 -1.09 3.17 -3.96
CA HIS A 23 -0.08 2.15 -3.65
C HIS A 23 -0.56 1.17 -2.58
N THR A 24 -1.30 1.66 -1.58
CA THR A 24 -1.94 0.82 -0.56
C THR A 24 -2.90 -0.16 -1.24
N PHE A 25 -3.80 0.30 -2.10
CA PHE A 25 -4.74 -0.56 -2.81
C PHE A 25 -4.02 -1.61 -3.70
N THR A 26 -3.05 -1.18 -4.50
CA THR A 26 -2.22 -2.04 -5.35
C THR A 26 -1.57 -3.17 -4.55
N ALA A 27 -1.00 -2.87 -3.38
CA ALA A 27 -0.41 -3.87 -2.50
C ALA A 27 -1.44 -4.90 -1.99
N TRP A 28 -2.67 -4.49 -1.66
CA TRP A 28 -3.74 -5.43 -1.25
C TRP A 28 -4.22 -6.31 -2.41
N CYS A 29 -4.22 -5.78 -3.62
CA CYS A 29 -4.48 -6.55 -4.83
C CYS A 29 -3.35 -7.53 -5.18
N GLY A 30 -2.18 -7.44 -4.52
CA GLY A 30 -1.00 -8.25 -4.85
C GLY A 30 -0.37 -7.86 -6.19
N LEU A 31 -0.62 -6.63 -6.64
CA LEU A 31 -0.06 -6.09 -7.87
C LEU A 31 1.30 -5.44 -7.57
N PRO A 32 2.24 -5.41 -8.54
CA PRO A 32 3.49 -4.70 -8.37
C PRO A 32 3.21 -3.21 -8.13
N VAL A 33 3.94 -2.62 -7.18
CA VAL A 33 3.87 -1.18 -6.90
C VAL A 33 4.61 -0.43 -8.00
N GLU A 34 4.02 -0.37 -9.19
CA GLU A 34 4.54 0.46 -10.26
C GLU A 34 4.42 1.93 -9.85
N HIS A 35 5.51 2.68 -9.97
CA HIS A 35 5.46 4.15 -9.94
C HIS A 35 4.59 4.64 -11.10
N GLY A 36 3.29 4.88 -10.84
CA GLY A 36 2.41 5.57 -11.77
C GLY A 36 1.13 4.88 -12.19
N ILE A 37 0.59 3.93 -11.43
CA ILE A 37 -0.81 3.51 -11.64
C ILE A 37 -1.73 4.61 -11.07
N SER A 38 -2.14 5.54 -11.93
CA SER A 38 -3.43 6.21 -11.76
C SER A 38 -4.50 5.13 -11.58
N TYR A 39 -5.44 5.29 -10.64
CA TYR A 39 -6.62 4.43 -10.62
C TYR A 39 -7.16 4.36 -12.05
N PRO A 40 -7.37 3.17 -12.65
CA PRO A 40 -8.04 3.11 -13.93
C PRO A 40 -9.42 3.69 -13.69
N SER A 41 -9.62 4.92 -14.16
CA SER A 41 -10.90 5.59 -14.06
C SER A 41 -11.95 4.80 -14.82
N GLU A 42 -11.58 3.97 -15.81
CA GLU A 42 -12.52 3.25 -16.65
C GLU A 42 -11.94 1.95 -17.21
N ASN A 43 -12.59 0.81 -16.90
CA ASN A 43 -12.70 -0.41 -17.71
C ASN A 43 -11.56 -0.85 -18.65
N ASN A 44 -10.34 -1.05 -18.12
CA ASN A 44 -9.27 -1.70 -18.88
C ASN A 44 -8.42 -2.63 -18.03
N ALA A 45 -9.00 -3.78 -17.68
CA ALA A 45 -8.33 -4.94 -17.08
C ALA A 45 -7.25 -5.60 -17.97
N SER A 46 -6.79 -4.92 -19.03
CA SER A 46 -6.03 -5.52 -20.14
C SER A 46 -4.64 -4.91 -20.38
N ALA A 47 -4.13 -4.06 -19.49
CA ALA A 47 -2.78 -3.51 -19.58
C ALA A 47 -1.85 -4.03 -18.45
N LEU A 48 -1.83 -5.34 -18.18
CA LEU A 48 -0.73 -5.95 -17.44
C LEU A 48 0.47 -6.11 -18.38
N LYS A 49 1.50 -5.27 -18.23
CA LYS A 49 2.81 -5.53 -18.83
C LYS A 49 3.54 -6.60 -18.03
N THR A 50 4.29 -7.43 -18.74
CA THR A 50 4.96 -8.65 -18.27
C THR A 50 5.97 -8.42 -17.14
N SER A 51 6.06 -9.41 -16.25
CA SER A 51 6.58 -9.41 -14.88
C SER A 51 8.10 -9.24 -14.66
N ASP A 52 8.93 -9.16 -15.71
CA ASP A 52 10.33 -9.56 -15.52
C ASP A 52 11.32 -8.39 -15.29
N GLU A 53 10.95 -7.15 -15.60
CA GLU A 53 11.85 -5.98 -15.47
C GLU A 53 11.65 -5.17 -14.18
N LEU A 54 10.51 -5.33 -13.49
CA LEU A 54 10.11 -4.52 -12.32
C LEU A 54 10.65 -5.07 -10.98
N ASP A 55 10.91 -6.38 -10.91
CA ASP A 55 11.47 -7.06 -9.74
C ASP A 55 12.89 -6.60 -9.38
N GLN A 56 13.63 -6.03 -10.33
CA GLN A 56 15.05 -5.74 -10.18
C GLN A 56 15.33 -4.42 -9.43
N TYR A 57 14.45 -3.41 -9.55
CA TYR A 57 14.67 -2.09 -8.93
C TYR A 57 14.26 -2.07 -7.45
N ASP A 58 13.10 -2.65 -7.11
CA ASP A 58 12.60 -2.70 -5.74
C ASP A 58 13.51 -3.58 -4.85
N ARG A 59 14.02 -4.69 -5.42
CA ARG A 59 15.07 -5.50 -4.80
C ARG A 59 16.37 -4.70 -4.63
N SER A 60 16.78 -3.87 -5.59
CA SER A 60 18.00 -3.06 -5.52
C SER A 60 17.98 -2.00 -4.41
N VAL A 61 16.86 -1.29 -4.21
CA VAL A 61 16.73 -0.24 -3.18
C VAL A 61 16.54 -0.85 -1.77
N ASN A 62 15.83 -1.98 -1.66
CA ASN A 62 15.64 -2.69 -0.39
C ASN A 62 16.80 -3.62 -0.01
N SER A 63 17.70 -3.98 -0.94
CA SER A 63 18.77 -4.98 -0.70
C SER A 63 19.96 -4.50 0.12
N LYS A 64 20.13 -3.20 0.38
CA LYS A 64 21.37 -2.71 1.00
C LYS A 64 21.37 -2.70 2.54
N LEU A 65 20.23 -2.88 3.19
CA LEU A 65 20.13 -2.92 4.66
C LEU A 65 19.18 -4.03 5.11
N SER A 66 19.64 -4.84 6.07
CA SER A 66 18.82 -5.87 6.73
C SER A 66 17.52 -5.25 7.24
N LEU A 67 16.40 -5.89 6.92
CA LEU A 67 15.14 -5.60 7.60
C LEU A 67 15.25 -6.11 9.03
N ALA A 68 14.77 -5.32 9.99
CA ALA A 68 14.68 -5.74 11.38
C ALA A 68 13.87 -7.06 11.49
N GLU A 69 14.23 -7.91 12.45
CA GLU A 69 13.57 -9.20 12.68
C GLU A 69 12.06 -9.04 12.92
N GLU A 70 11.60 -7.93 13.53
CA GLU A 70 10.17 -7.69 13.75
C GLU A 70 9.40 -7.52 12.44
N CYS A 71 10.05 -7.04 11.37
CA CYS A 71 9.42 -6.94 10.07
C CYS A 71 9.09 -8.34 9.52
N ALA A 72 9.88 -9.38 9.83
CA ALA A 72 9.69 -10.72 9.28
C ALA A 72 8.33 -11.34 9.66
N SER A 73 7.82 -11.04 10.86
CA SER A 73 6.52 -11.49 11.35
C SER A 73 5.42 -10.42 11.29
N CYS A 74 5.73 -9.23 10.76
CA CYS A 74 4.79 -8.12 10.70
C CYS A 74 3.70 -8.36 9.64
N LYS A 75 2.43 -8.34 10.08
CA LYS A 75 1.25 -8.47 9.20
C LYS A 75 1.23 -7.45 8.06
N MET A 76 1.79 -6.25 8.28
CA MET A 76 1.77 -5.15 7.31
C MET A 76 3.05 -5.06 6.45
N LYS A 77 3.96 -6.04 6.54
CA LYS A 77 5.20 -6.05 5.74
C LYS A 77 4.93 -6.02 4.23
N PHE A 78 3.86 -6.68 3.78
CA PHE A 78 3.53 -6.77 2.35
C PHE A 78 3.14 -5.44 1.70
N VAL A 79 2.77 -4.42 2.50
CA VAL A 79 2.48 -3.08 2.00
C VAL A 79 3.62 -2.11 2.28
N CYS A 80 4.23 -2.17 3.47
CA CYS A 80 5.23 -1.18 3.86
C CYS A 80 6.66 -1.54 3.43
N HIS A 81 6.96 -2.84 3.27
CA HIS A 81 8.29 -3.39 3.00
C HIS A 81 9.41 -2.87 3.94
N GLY A 82 9.05 -2.48 5.17
CA GLY A 82 9.96 -1.88 6.14
C GLY A 82 10.34 -0.42 5.85
N GLY A 83 9.57 0.25 4.98
CA GLY A 83 9.73 1.65 4.62
C GLY A 83 11.05 1.98 3.92
N CYS A 84 11.25 3.28 3.68
CA CYS A 84 12.46 3.76 3.03
C CYS A 84 13.69 3.47 3.92
N PRO A 85 14.77 2.88 3.37
CA PRO A 85 15.99 2.60 4.15
C PRO A 85 16.60 3.82 4.82
N LYS A 86 16.50 5.01 4.20
CA LYS A 86 17.04 6.27 4.74
C LYS A 86 16.38 6.68 6.06
N ASP A 87 15.15 6.23 6.28
CA ASP A 87 14.34 6.55 7.46
C ASP A 87 14.38 5.41 8.50
N ARG A 88 15.22 4.38 8.31
CA ARG A 88 15.42 3.27 9.25
C ARG A 88 16.39 3.67 10.36
N ILE A 89 15.93 4.54 11.25
CA ILE A 89 16.73 5.16 12.32
C ILE A 89 16.25 4.80 13.73
N ILE A 90 15.12 4.09 13.85
CA ILE A 90 14.56 3.69 15.14
C ILE A 90 15.15 2.33 15.55
N LEU A 91 15.44 2.20 16.84
CA LEU A 91 16.01 0.99 17.40
C LEU A 91 15.00 -0.17 17.33
N SER A 92 15.42 -1.30 16.79
CA SER A 92 14.74 -2.59 16.93
C SER A 92 14.83 -3.09 18.37
N ARG A 93 14.14 -4.18 18.68
CA ARG A 93 14.25 -4.94 19.96
C ARG A 93 15.67 -5.36 20.29
N ARG A 94 16.54 -5.45 19.29
CA ARG A 94 17.97 -5.76 19.45
C ARG A 94 18.81 -4.53 19.80
N GLY A 95 18.23 -3.33 19.81
CA GLY A 95 18.92 -2.07 20.03
C GLY A 95 19.68 -1.55 18.82
N ILE A 96 19.35 -2.00 17.61
CA ILE A 96 20.03 -1.62 16.36
C ILE A 96 19.09 -0.72 15.53
N PRO A 97 19.56 0.40 14.93
CA PRO A 97 18.73 1.29 14.13
C PRO A 97 18.35 0.64 12.78
N GLU A 98 17.25 -0.11 12.76
CA GLU A 98 16.78 -0.87 11.59
C GLU A 98 15.27 -0.71 11.35
N LEU A 99 14.53 -0.10 12.28
CA LEU A 99 13.11 0.18 12.12
C LEU A 99 12.90 1.56 11.48
N ASN A 100 11.94 1.61 10.55
CA ASN A 100 11.52 2.86 9.94
C ASN A 100 10.93 3.80 11.00
N TYR A 101 11.26 5.09 10.94
CA TYR A 101 10.72 6.13 11.81
C TYR A 101 9.18 6.12 11.87
N PHE A 102 8.51 5.82 10.76
CA PHE A 102 7.07 5.77 10.67
C PHE A 102 6.47 4.38 10.94
N CYS A 103 7.24 3.40 11.43
CA CYS A 103 6.78 2.02 11.59
C CYS A 103 5.45 1.91 12.36
N GLU A 104 5.35 2.56 13.52
CA GLU A 104 4.11 2.56 14.32
C GLU A 104 2.95 3.25 13.61
N SER A 105 3.24 4.35 12.91
CA SER A 105 2.25 5.11 12.15
C SER A 105 1.72 4.31 10.96
N TYR A 106 2.61 3.61 10.25
CA TYR A 106 2.25 2.68 9.18
C TYR A 106 1.40 1.53 9.69
N LEU A 107 1.79 0.90 10.80
CA LEU A 107 0.98 -0.15 11.41
C LEU A 107 -0.43 0.35 11.74
N ALA A 108 -0.54 1.50 12.43
CA ALA A 108 -1.83 2.08 12.80
C ALA A 108 -2.69 2.48 11.59
N PHE A 109 -2.08 3.04 10.54
CA PHE A 109 -2.77 3.45 9.32
C PHE A 109 -3.23 2.23 8.51
N PHE A 110 -2.32 1.29 8.22
CA PHE A 110 -2.62 0.12 7.40
C PHE A 110 -3.65 -0.80 8.06
N THR A 111 -3.58 -0.98 9.39
CA THR A 111 -4.64 -1.69 10.12
C THR A 111 -5.99 -0.98 10.02
N TYR A 112 -6.02 0.35 10.02
CA TYR A 112 -7.28 1.10 9.91
C TYR A 112 -7.91 0.99 8.51
N VAL A 113 -7.11 1.06 7.45
CA VAL A 113 -7.63 1.04 6.08
C VAL A 113 -7.88 -0.38 5.54
N GLU A 114 -7.32 -1.41 6.19
CA GLU A 114 -7.46 -2.82 5.80
C GLU A 114 -8.89 -3.23 5.39
N PRO A 115 -9.95 -3.01 6.20
CA PRO A 115 -11.31 -3.41 5.80
C PRO A 115 -11.80 -2.72 4.53
N TYR A 116 -11.40 -1.45 4.30
CA TYR A 116 -11.77 -0.71 3.10
C TYR A 116 -11.01 -1.23 1.87
N MET A 117 -9.72 -1.53 2.03
CA MET A 117 -8.89 -2.10 0.95
C MET A 117 -9.42 -3.48 0.54
N LEU A 118 -9.83 -4.31 1.50
CA LEU A 118 -10.44 -5.61 1.22
C LEU A 118 -11.77 -5.49 0.48
N MET A 119 -12.62 -4.52 0.85
CA MET A 119 -13.88 -4.26 0.14
C MET A 119 -13.64 -3.75 -1.28
N MET A 120 -12.74 -2.77 -1.45
CA MET A 120 -12.36 -2.28 -2.77
C MET A 120 -11.78 -3.39 -3.65
N LYS A 121 -10.99 -4.31 -3.07
CA LYS A 121 -10.44 -5.47 -3.78
C LYS A 121 -11.55 -6.41 -4.22
N ALA A 122 -12.51 -6.71 -3.33
CA ALA A 122 -13.64 -7.57 -3.65
C ALA A 122 -14.52 -6.99 -4.77
N LEU A 123 -14.68 -5.66 -4.82
CA LEU A 123 -15.35 -4.97 -5.93
C LEU A 123 -14.56 -5.12 -7.23
N TRP A 124 -13.24 -4.86 -7.18
CA TRP A 124 -12.35 -4.99 -8.31
C TRP A 124 -12.35 -6.40 -8.92
N GLU A 125 -12.28 -7.44 -8.09
CA GLU A 125 -12.34 -8.85 -8.51
C GLU A 125 -13.67 -9.21 -9.20
N GLN A 126 -14.72 -8.43 -8.97
CA GLN A 126 -16.04 -8.57 -9.59
C GLN A 126 -16.25 -7.63 -10.79
N ASN A 127 -15.20 -6.97 -11.28
CA ASN A 127 -15.25 -5.95 -12.34
C ASN A 127 -16.09 -4.71 -12.00
N TYR A 128 -16.23 -4.38 -10.71
CA TYR A 128 -16.74 -3.08 -10.27
C TYR A 128 -15.59 -2.10 -10.01
N ALA A 129 -15.89 -0.80 -10.05
CA ALA A 129 -14.89 0.21 -9.74
C ALA A 129 -14.60 0.20 -8.23
N PRO A 130 -13.33 0.36 -7.79
CA PRO A 130 -13.03 0.47 -6.36
C PRO A 130 -13.77 1.63 -5.67
N SER A 131 -14.07 2.69 -6.43
CA SER A 131 -14.84 3.86 -5.97
C SER A 131 -16.32 3.55 -5.67
N ASP A 132 -16.84 2.40 -6.10
CA ASP A 132 -18.20 1.94 -5.76
C ASP A 132 -18.34 1.59 -4.28
N ILE A 133 -17.24 1.46 -3.54
CA ILE A 133 -17.24 1.33 -2.07
C ILE A 133 -18.08 2.41 -1.39
N ARG A 134 -18.19 3.61 -1.98
CA ARG A 134 -19.02 4.73 -1.48
C ARG A 134 -20.46 4.31 -1.21
N GLN A 135 -21.01 3.39 -2.01
CA GLN A 135 -22.38 2.91 -1.90
C GLN A 135 -22.62 2.14 -0.58
N TYR A 136 -21.55 1.66 0.07
CA TYR A 136 -21.60 0.81 1.25
C TYR A 136 -21.19 1.53 2.56
N LEU A 137 -20.82 2.81 2.49
CA LEU A 137 -20.25 3.56 3.60
C LEU A 137 -21.18 4.64 4.19
N ALA A 138 -22.50 4.44 4.07
CA ALA A 138 -23.59 5.37 4.45
C ALA A 138 -23.25 6.31 5.62
#